data_AF-M0N741-F1
#
_entry.id   AF-M0N741-F1
#
_cell.length_a   1.000
_cell.length_b   1.000
_cell.length_c   1.000
_cell.angle_alpha   90.00
_cell.angle_beta   90.00
_cell.angle_gamma   90.00
#
_symmetry.space_group_name_H-M   'P 1'
#
loop_
_entity.id
_entity.type
_entity.pdbx_description
1 polymer ?
#
loop_
_entity_poly.entity_id
_entity_poly.type
_entity_poly.pdbx_seq_one_letter_code
_entity_poly.pdbx_strand_id
1 'polypeptide(L)'
;MRRTVVASLIVLLVLSAGCSQLTDDPNAQETTSTVLEGTATPDSSGVTTTETATATASPTTVATETATKTPTPTEASTPTQTKTATQTTTLTDTPTATPTQTDRSRPDDMYNLTIVAANGGESHYRVYVDQVRMELGPEADRENAKYPDAIYNDDPYYIQGYVGDGGVDSYHTGRYSGYSPDEIPHYSFRNNGNATLQVYVNGNQTRTVAPGEGVEEDFGPSAPPKGNNTITVEAADDGASNYGLWSKNESYNPIYVEYGANPYQTAKHPDFSNRYPDDEIPSAAGFVADGGADSYSSDHRLTKVTNNGTATLKIYQNDELWATLQPGEVVSKGDQ
;
A
#
# COMPACT_ATOMS: atom_id res chain seq x y z
N MET A 1 59.16 27.35 8.17
CA MET A 1 58.15 28.43 8.08
C MET A 1 58.11 28.97 6.65
N ARG A 2 56.92 29.06 6.04
CA ARG A 2 56.52 30.01 4.97
C ARG A 2 54.97 29.94 4.91
N ARG A 3 54.31 31.05 4.56
CA ARG A 3 52.84 31.23 4.54
C ARG A 3 52.46 31.96 3.23
N THR A 4 51.17 31.94 2.86
CA THR A 4 50.43 32.98 2.07
C THR A 4 50.89 33.27 0.63
N VAL A 5 50.02 33.54 -0.37
CA VAL A 5 48.58 33.22 -0.56
C VAL A 5 48.46 32.51 -1.94
N VAL A 6 47.48 32.59 -2.87
CA VAL A 6 46.25 33.38 -3.13
C VAL A 6 45.19 32.45 -3.75
N ALA A 7 43.90 32.82 -3.69
CA ALA A 7 42.80 32.14 -4.38
C ALA A 7 42.58 32.68 -5.81
N SER A 8 41.85 31.91 -6.64
CA SER A 8 41.17 32.41 -7.86
C SER A 8 39.83 31.71 -8.04
N LEU A 9 38.74 32.47 -7.97
CA LEU A 9 37.36 32.06 -8.24
C LEU A 9 37.01 32.44 -9.68
N ILE A 10 36.51 31.50 -10.48
CA ILE A 10 35.86 31.81 -11.76
C ILE A 10 34.47 31.18 -11.77
N VAL A 11 33.47 32.02 -11.50
CA VAL A 11 32.07 31.76 -11.86
C VAL A 11 31.91 32.19 -13.32
N LEU A 12 31.33 31.34 -14.16
CA LEU A 12 30.76 31.76 -15.43
C LEU A 12 29.51 30.94 -15.75
N LEU A 13 28.36 31.61 -15.77
CA LEU A 13 27.02 31.08 -15.97
C LEU A 13 26.19 32.22 -16.59
N VAL A 14 25.22 31.90 -17.47
CA VAL A 14 24.11 32.72 -18.04
C VAL A 14 24.03 32.63 -19.59
N LEU A 15 23.15 31.72 -20.04
CA LEU A 15 22.08 31.88 -21.04
C LEU A 15 22.30 32.61 -22.39
N SER A 16 22.15 31.85 -23.48
CA SER A 16 21.22 32.11 -24.61
C SER A 16 20.98 30.78 -25.36
N ALA A 17 19.77 30.21 -25.50
CA ALA A 17 18.46 30.68 -26.03
C ALA A 17 18.31 30.53 -27.56
N GLY A 18 17.36 29.69 -28.03
CA GLY A 18 16.75 29.83 -29.38
C GLY A 18 16.45 28.57 -30.21
N CYS A 19 15.13 28.28 -30.34
CA CYS A 19 14.43 27.84 -31.57
C CYS A 19 14.45 26.37 -32.09
N SER A 20 13.31 26.03 -32.74
CA SER A 20 12.99 24.81 -33.52
C SER A 20 12.58 23.57 -32.70
N GLN A 21 11.57 22.78 -33.06
CA GLN A 21 10.45 22.84 -34.05
C GLN A 21 9.31 22.02 -33.41
N LEU A 22 8.03 22.44 -33.36
CA LEU A 22 7.05 22.61 -34.44
C LEU A 22 6.92 21.42 -35.41
N THR A 23 6.06 20.47 -35.03
CA THR A 23 5.37 19.56 -35.96
C THR A 23 3.94 19.36 -35.44
N ASP A 24 2.93 19.61 -36.27
CA ASP A 24 1.52 19.39 -35.91
C ASP A 24 1.15 17.90 -36.04
N ASP A 25 0.33 17.38 -35.11
CA ASP A 25 -0.39 16.10 -35.28
C ASP A 25 -1.91 16.36 -35.33
N PRO A 26 -2.53 16.37 -36.52
CA PRO A 26 -3.92 16.76 -36.69
C PRO A 26 -4.88 15.56 -36.63
N ASN A 27 -4.90 14.80 -35.53
CA ASN A 27 -5.78 13.62 -35.44
C ASN A 27 -6.41 13.31 -34.06
N ALA A 28 -6.87 14.34 -33.35
CA ALA A 28 -7.81 14.18 -32.22
C ALA A 28 -9.26 14.34 -32.70
N GLN A 29 -10.02 13.24 -32.79
CA GLN A 29 -11.48 13.29 -33.00
C GLN A 29 -12.23 13.55 -31.69
N GLU A 30 -12.46 14.81 -31.34
CA GLU A 30 -13.53 15.15 -30.39
C GLU A 30 -14.87 15.29 -31.11
N THR A 31 -15.93 14.70 -30.53
CA THR A 31 -17.24 14.59 -31.20
C THR A 31 -18.37 15.00 -30.25
N THR A 32 -19.11 16.06 -30.58
CA THR A 32 -20.33 16.55 -29.88
C THR A 32 -20.03 17.19 -28.49
N SER A 33 -20.74 18.22 -28.01
CA SER A 33 -21.96 18.87 -28.52
C SER A 33 -21.95 20.40 -28.36
N THR A 34 -22.53 21.11 -29.33
CA THR A 34 -23.00 22.50 -29.19
C THR A 34 -24.39 22.55 -28.52
N VAL A 35 -24.96 23.77 -28.41
CA VAL A 35 -26.31 24.13 -27.88
C VAL A 35 -26.33 24.43 -26.36
N LEU A 36 -26.75 25.60 -25.86
CA LEU A 36 -27.09 26.90 -26.51
C LEU A 36 -26.88 28.09 -25.52
N GLU A 37 -27.10 29.32 -26.01
CA GLU A 37 -26.93 30.59 -25.29
C GLU A 37 -27.98 30.84 -24.17
N GLY A 38 -27.66 31.72 -23.21
CA GLY A 38 -28.52 31.99 -22.05
C GLY A 38 -28.24 33.31 -21.29
N THR A 39 -27.87 34.38 -21.99
CA THR A 39 -27.43 35.65 -21.37
C THR A 39 -28.59 36.56 -20.95
N ALA A 40 -28.89 36.68 -19.65
CA ALA A 40 -29.74 37.76 -19.12
C ALA A 40 -29.52 38.05 -17.62
N THR A 41 -28.95 39.22 -17.31
CA THR A 41 -29.00 39.83 -15.96
C THR A 41 -30.00 40.99 -15.98
N PRO A 42 -30.87 41.11 -14.97
CA PRO A 42 -31.43 42.39 -14.58
C PRO A 42 -31.22 42.72 -13.08
N ASP A 43 -31.47 43.99 -12.74
CA ASP A 43 -31.03 44.66 -11.51
C ASP A 43 -31.50 44.11 -10.16
N SER A 44 -30.67 44.39 -9.15
CA SER A 44 -31.07 44.44 -7.74
C SER A 44 -31.66 45.81 -7.40
N SER A 45 -32.95 45.85 -7.07
CA SER A 45 -33.58 46.91 -6.26
C SER A 45 -34.90 46.39 -5.69
N GLY A 46 -35.00 46.29 -4.37
CA GLY A 46 -36.17 45.72 -3.69
C GLY A 46 -37.19 46.75 -3.21
N VAL A 47 -38.36 46.25 -2.78
CA VAL A 47 -39.32 46.94 -1.91
C VAL A 47 -39.86 45.93 -0.90
N THR A 48 -40.01 46.36 0.35
CA THR A 48 -40.58 45.57 1.46
C THR A 48 -42.09 45.76 1.55
N THR A 49 -42.85 44.69 1.77
CA THR A 49 -44.24 44.75 2.26
C THR A 49 -44.54 43.58 3.21
N THR A 50 -45.42 43.81 4.19
CA THR A 50 -45.65 42.90 5.32
C THR A 50 -47.14 42.82 5.66
N GLU A 51 -47.77 41.69 5.34
CA GLU A 51 -49.09 41.27 5.87
C GLU A 51 -48.98 39.75 6.16
N THR A 52 -49.15 39.21 7.37
CA THR A 52 -50.13 39.41 8.46
C THR A 52 -51.44 38.64 8.26
N ALA A 53 -51.34 37.32 8.50
CA ALA A 53 -52.33 36.43 9.12
C ALA A 53 -53.80 36.39 8.66
N THR A 54 -54.31 35.16 8.48
CA THR A 54 -55.53 34.66 9.14
C THR A 54 -55.53 33.14 9.14
N ALA A 55 -56.01 32.51 10.21
CA ALA A 55 -56.12 31.05 10.33
C ALA A 55 -57.57 30.57 10.12
N THR A 56 -57.73 29.38 9.53
CA THR A 56 -59.02 28.69 9.43
C THR A 56 -58.82 27.23 9.85
N ALA A 57 -59.74 26.71 10.68
CA ALA A 57 -59.72 25.34 11.21
C ALA A 57 -61.02 24.60 10.86
N SER A 58 -61.16 23.35 11.35
CA SER A 58 -62.32 22.44 11.26
C SER A 58 -62.31 21.49 10.04
N PRO A 59 -62.89 20.26 10.13
CA PRO A 59 -63.51 19.61 11.29
C PRO A 59 -62.80 18.33 11.79
N THR A 60 -63.05 17.97 13.05
CA THR A 60 -62.70 16.65 13.60
C THR A 60 -63.65 15.57 13.09
N THR A 61 -63.12 14.47 12.55
CA THR A 61 -63.90 13.24 12.30
C THR A 61 -63.80 12.30 13.50
N VAL A 62 -64.95 11.91 14.07
CA VAL A 62 -65.01 10.92 15.16
C VAL A 62 -65.11 9.53 14.53
N ALA A 63 -64.08 8.71 14.72
CA ALA A 63 -64.10 7.30 14.34
C ALA A 63 -64.75 6.47 15.47
N THR A 64 -65.87 5.82 15.19
CA THR A 64 -66.52 4.90 16.13
C THR A 64 -65.79 3.56 16.15
N GLU A 65 -65.00 3.30 17.20
CA GLU A 65 -64.37 1.99 17.38
C GLU A 65 -65.43 0.89 17.57
N THR A 66 -65.41 -0.10 16.68
CA THR A 66 -66.21 -1.31 16.82
C THR A 66 -65.37 -2.38 17.49
N ALA A 67 -65.82 -2.91 18.63
CA ALA A 67 -65.05 -3.86 19.44
C ALA A 67 -64.84 -5.20 18.70
N THR A 68 -63.70 -5.33 18.03
CA THR A 68 -63.24 -6.59 17.43
C THR A 68 -62.95 -7.62 18.52
N LYS A 69 -63.53 -8.81 18.41
CA LYS A 69 -63.29 -9.91 19.36
C LYS A 69 -61.84 -10.36 19.28
N THR A 70 -61.10 -10.24 20.38
CA THR A 70 -59.76 -10.83 20.54
C THR A 70 -59.83 -12.34 20.29
N PRO A 71 -59.05 -12.91 19.35
CA PRO A 71 -58.94 -14.35 19.19
C PRO A 71 -58.20 -14.96 20.39
N THR A 72 -58.72 -16.05 20.93
CA THR A 72 -58.02 -16.86 21.94
C THR A 72 -56.70 -17.37 21.34
N PRO A 73 -55.55 -17.27 22.04
CA PRO A 73 -54.31 -17.82 21.54
C PRO A 73 -54.40 -19.35 21.48
N THR A 74 -54.27 -19.92 20.28
CA THR A 74 -54.00 -21.35 20.10
C THR A 74 -52.59 -21.65 20.57
N GLU A 75 -52.42 -22.68 21.41
CA GLU A 75 -51.08 -23.11 21.83
C GLU A 75 -50.27 -23.56 20.61
N ALA A 76 -49.18 -22.84 20.32
CA ALA A 76 -48.26 -23.19 19.25
C ALA A 76 -47.36 -24.34 19.72
N SER A 77 -47.44 -25.49 19.04
CA SER A 77 -46.62 -26.67 19.34
C SER A 77 -45.13 -26.30 19.43
N THR A 78 -44.51 -26.58 20.58
CA THR A 78 -43.08 -26.32 20.81
C THR A 78 -42.25 -26.97 19.70
N PRO A 79 -41.37 -26.23 18.99
CA PRO A 79 -40.55 -26.82 17.95
C PRO A 79 -39.56 -27.81 18.57
N THR A 80 -39.73 -29.09 18.26
CA THR A 80 -38.74 -30.13 18.59
C THR A 80 -37.38 -29.70 18.06
N GLN A 81 -36.35 -29.69 18.91
CA GLN A 81 -34.99 -29.43 18.47
C GLN A 81 -34.52 -30.54 17.54
N THR A 82 -34.69 -30.36 16.24
CA THR A 82 -33.95 -31.09 15.21
C THR A 82 -32.48 -30.88 15.51
N LYS A 83 -31.75 -31.96 15.87
CA LYS A 83 -30.31 -31.90 16.02
C LYS A 83 -29.71 -31.43 14.70
N THR A 84 -29.20 -30.20 14.65
CA THR A 84 -28.35 -29.74 13.55
C THR A 84 -27.24 -30.77 13.38
N ALA A 85 -27.21 -31.44 12.23
CA ALA A 85 -26.10 -32.30 11.90
C ALA A 85 -24.87 -31.39 11.78
N THR A 86 -23.91 -31.53 12.69
CA THR A 86 -22.59 -30.93 12.52
C THR A 86 -22.06 -31.44 11.19
N GLN A 87 -21.95 -30.55 10.21
CA GLN A 87 -21.28 -30.88 8.96
C GLN A 87 -19.81 -31.05 9.31
N THR A 88 -19.37 -32.29 9.47
CA THR A 88 -17.95 -32.62 9.32
C THR A 88 -17.60 -32.19 7.91
N THR A 89 -16.88 -31.08 7.80
CA THR A 89 -16.26 -30.66 6.54
C THR A 89 -15.23 -31.72 6.18
N THR A 90 -15.65 -32.70 5.37
CA THR A 90 -14.72 -33.55 4.66
C THR A 90 -13.87 -32.61 3.82
N LEU A 91 -12.64 -32.37 4.26
CA LEU A 91 -11.64 -31.75 3.41
C LEU A 91 -11.51 -32.66 2.19
N THR A 92 -12.02 -32.19 1.07
CA THR A 92 -11.68 -32.77 -0.22
C THR A 92 -10.20 -32.47 -0.41
N ASP A 93 -9.39 -33.48 -0.70
CA ASP A 93 -8.00 -33.26 -1.09
C ASP A 93 -7.99 -32.50 -2.43
N THR A 94 -8.01 -31.17 -2.37
CA THR A 94 -7.78 -30.30 -3.54
C THR A 94 -6.46 -30.75 -4.14
N PRO A 95 -6.43 -31.15 -5.42
CA PRO A 95 -5.23 -31.74 -6.00
C PRO A 95 -4.09 -30.72 -5.95
N THR A 96 -3.09 -30.98 -5.12
CA THR A 96 -1.94 -30.09 -4.94
C THR A 96 -1.35 -29.77 -6.30
N ALA A 97 -1.39 -28.49 -6.67
CA ALA A 97 -0.87 -28.02 -7.94
C ALA A 97 0.62 -28.30 -7.97
N THR A 98 1.03 -29.35 -8.72
CA THR A 98 2.44 -29.61 -8.95
C THR A 98 2.99 -28.41 -9.72
N PRO A 99 3.92 -27.63 -9.16
CA PRO A 99 4.37 -26.40 -9.80
C PRO A 99 5.00 -26.75 -11.15
N THR A 100 4.45 -26.18 -12.22
CA THR A 100 4.97 -26.42 -13.56
C THR A 100 6.31 -25.67 -13.67
N GLN A 101 7.35 -26.33 -14.19
CA GLN A 101 8.63 -25.65 -14.47
C GLN A 101 8.47 -24.74 -15.71
N THR A 102 7.79 -23.61 -15.52
CA THR A 102 7.44 -22.64 -16.57
C THR A 102 8.50 -21.56 -16.76
N ASP A 103 9.77 -21.94 -16.95
CA ASP A 103 10.69 -21.36 -17.95
C ASP A 103 12.06 -22.08 -17.90
N ARG A 104 12.71 -22.25 -19.05
CA ARG A 104 14.13 -22.65 -19.19
C ARG A 104 14.90 -21.76 -20.17
N SER A 105 14.35 -20.59 -20.48
CA SER A 105 14.93 -19.57 -21.37
C SER A 105 15.73 -18.51 -20.61
N ARG A 106 15.65 -18.55 -19.28
CA ARG A 106 16.20 -17.59 -18.32
C ARG A 106 17.69 -17.89 -18.03
N PRO A 107 18.54 -16.88 -17.75
CA PRO A 107 19.98 -17.09 -17.58
C PRO A 107 20.32 -18.03 -16.41
N ASP A 108 21.46 -18.72 -16.54
CA ASP A 108 21.93 -19.79 -15.64
C ASP A 108 22.21 -19.35 -14.18
N ASP A 109 22.07 -18.06 -13.86
CA ASP A 109 22.30 -17.47 -12.54
C ASP A 109 21.01 -17.22 -11.72
N MET A 110 19.84 -17.68 -12.20
CA MET A 110 18.56 -17.49 -11.51
C MET A 110 17.79 -18.79 -11.24
N TYR A 111 17.16 -18.83 -10.06
CA TYR A 111 16.34 -19.91 -9.53
C TYR A 111 14.86 -19.53 -9.60
N ASN A 112 13.99 -20.52 -9.83
CA ASN A 112 12.54 -20.36 -9.75
C ASN A 112 12.09 -20.75 -8.34
N LEU A 113 11.68 -19.76 -7.55
CA LEU A 113 10.99 -19.94 -6.27
C LEU A 113 9.50 -20.11 -6.56
N THR A 114 8.83 -21.06 -5.89
CA THR A 114 7.38 -21.23 -6.00
C THR A 114 6.78 -21.50 -4.62
N ILE A 115 5.67 -20.86 -4.31
CA ILE A 115 5.03 -20.86 -3.00
C ILE A 115 3.58 -21.30 -3.20
N VAL A 116 3.18 -22.36 -2.50
CA VAL A 116 1.89 -23.04 -2.71
C VAL A 116 1.12 -23.13 -1.39
N ALA A 117 -0.14 -22.71 -1.38
CA ALA A 117 -1.06 -22.98 -0.28
C ALA A 117 -1.40 -24.48 -0.23
N ALA A 118 -0.87 -25.19 0.78
CA ALA A 118 -1.00 -26.65 0.89
C ALA A 118 -2.34 -27.13 1.50
N ASN A 119 -3.21 -26.20 1.89
CA ASN A 119 -4.51 -26.44 2.50
C ASN A 119 -5.48 -25.30 2.14
N GLY A 120 -6.78 -25.52 2.37
CA GLY A 120 -7.81 -24.51 2.14
C GLY A 120 -7.74 -23.36 3.15
N GLY A 121 -6.90 -22.39 2.87
CA GLY A 121 -6.61 -21.23 3.70
C GLY A 121 -5.98 -20.10 2.88
N GLU A 122 -5.81 -18.94 3.51
CA GLU A 122 -5.26 -17.73 2.91
C GLU A 122 -4.06 -17.25 3.75
N SER A 123 -3.02 -16.72 3.09
CA SER A 123 -1.82 -16.19 3.76
C SER A 123 -1.16 -15.04 3.01
N HIS A 124 -0.95 -13.92 3.70
CA HIS A 124 0.09 -12.96 3.36
C HIS A 124 1.44 -13.48 3.87
N TYR A 125 2.51 -13.31 3.10
CA TYR A 125 3.83 -13.75 3.53
C TYR A 125 4.93 -12.80 3.05
N ARG A 126 6.07 -12.88 3.75
CA ARG A 126 7.33 -12.23 3.34
C ARG A 126 8.42 -13.29 3.24
N VAL A 127 9.19 -13.25 2.15
CA VAL A 127 10.37 -14.10 1.94
C VAL A 127 11.59 -13.20 1.81
N TYR A 128 12.39 -13.12 2.86
CA TYR A 128 13.70 -12.47 2.79
C TYR A 128 14.65 -13.43 2.08
N VAL A 129 15.31 -12.98 1.01
CA VAL A 129 16.16 -13.80 0.14
C VAL A 129 17.57 -13.23 0.16
N ASP A 130 18.55 -14.02 0.58
CA ASP A 130 19.96 -13.63 0.61
C ASP A 130 20.56 -13.68 -0.81
N GLN A 131 19.98 -12.95 -1.77
CA GLN A 131 20.45 -12.78 -3.15
C GLN A 131 19.71 -11.68 -3.94
N VAL A 132 20.49 -10.78 -4.55
CA VAL A 132 20.10 -9.38 -4.86
C VAL A 132 19.42 -9.15 -6.22
N ARG A 133 18.75 -10.17 -6.78
CA ARG A 133 17.91 -10.02 -7.97
C ARG A 133 16.62 -10.78 -7.77
N MET A 134 15.51 -10.09 -7.76
CA MET A 134 14.19 -10.71 -7.65
C MET A 134 13.27 -10.12 -8.73
N GLU A 135 12.59 -10.99 -9.46
CA GLU A 135 11.57 -10.62 -10.46
C GLU A 135 10.29 -11.44 -10.21
N LEU A 136 9.13 -10.89 -10.58
CA LEU A 136 7.87 -11.60 -10.50
C LEU A 136 7.87 -12.77 -11.50
N GLY A 137 7.32 -13.91 -11.09
CA GLY A 137 7.14 -15.08 -11.94
C GLY A 137 5.88 -14.99 -12.82
N PRO A 138 5.59 -16.04 -13.59
CA PRO A 138 4.36 -16.13 -14.37
C PRO A 138 3.12 -16.42 -13.52
N GLU A 139 3.27 -16.97 -12.30
CA GLU A 139 2.15 -17.22 -11.38
C GLU A 139 1.92 -16.09 -10.34
N ALA A 140 2.89 -15.20 -10.12
CA ALA A 140 2.77 -14.08 -9.17
C ALA A 140 1.67 -13.05 -9.51
N ASP A 141 0.95 -12.60 -8.48
CA ASP A 141 -0.22 -11.71 -8.59
C ASP A 141 0.22 -10.29 -8.97
N ARG A 142 -0.41 -9.70 -9.99
CA ARG A 142 0.00 -8.38 -10.58
C ARG A 142 -0.86 -7.24 -10.08
N GLU A 143 -0.50 -5.99 -10.39
CA GLU A 143 -1.18 -4.73 -10.01
C GLU A 143 -2.72 -4.70 -10.04
N ASN A 144 -3.37 -5.53 -10.88
CA ASN A 144 -4.84 -5.62 -10.99
C ASN A 144 -5.47 -6.67 -10.04
N ALA A 145 -4.67 -7.38 -9.26
CA ALA A 145 -5.10 -8.33 -8.26
C ALA A 145 -5.65 -7.63 -7.01
N LYS A 146 -6.35 -8.39 -6.15
CA LYS A 146 -6.84 -7.88 -4.86
C LYS A 146 -5.67 -7.56 -3.91
N TYR A 147 -4.61 -8.37 -3.97
CA TYR A 147 -3.41 -8.25 -3.15
C TYR A 147 -2.20 -8.50 -4.07
N PRO A 148 -1.75 -7.50 -4.85
CA PRO A 148 -0.63 -7.67 -5.77
C PRO A 148 0.66 -8.04 -5.03
N ASP A 149 1.46 -8.89 -5.66
CA ASP A 149 2.79 -9.23 -5.18
C ASP A 149 3.75 -8.06 -5.39
N ALA A 150 4.58 -7.81 -4.39
CA ALA A 150 5.59 -6.76 -4.38
C ALA A 150 6.98 -7.36 -4.18
N ILE A 151 7.97 -6.77 -4.84
CA ILE A 151 9.37 -7.16 -4.72
C ILE A 151 10.18 -5.94 -4.27
N TYR A 152 10.81 -6.10 -3.12
CA TYR A 152 11.70 -5.13 -2.52
C TYR A 152 13.12 -5.57 -2.87
N ASN A 153 13.61 -5.12 -4.04
CA ASN A 153 14.99 -5.32 -4.51
C ASN A 153 16.01 -4.42 -3.79
N ASP A 154 15.57 -3.71 -2.75
CA ASP A 154 16.37 -2.79 -1.97
C ASP A 154 16.33 -3.16 -0.49
N ASP A 155 17.44 -2.87 0.19
CA ASP A 155 17.93 -3.65 1.31
C ASP A 155 17.09 -3.43 2.60
N PRO A 156 16.32 -4.43 3.07
CA PRO A 156 16.56 -5.85 2.93
C PRO A 156 15.83 -6.47 1.73
N TYR A 157 16.49 -7.38 1.03
CA TYR A 157 15.90 -8.08 -0.12
C TYR A 157 14.75 -9.00 0.32
N TYR A 158 13.50 -8.64 0.06
CA TYR A 158 12.36 -9.54 0.23
C TYR A 158 11.31 -9.49 -0.88
N ILE A 159 10.66 -10.63 -1.06
CA ILE A 159 9.39 -10.78 -1.77
C ILE A 159 8.26 -10.68 -0.74
N GLN A 160 7.16 -10.05 -1.12
CA GLN A 160 5.96 -9.90 -0.33
C GLN A 160 4.75 -10.27 -1.20
N GLY A 161 3.98 -11.28 -0.80
CA GLY A 161 2.93 -11.84 -1.65
C GLY A 161 1.74 -12.45 -0.89
N TYR A 162 0.79 -13.00 -1.66
CA TYR A 162 -0.45 -13.56 -1.14
C TYR A 162 -0.92 -14.80 -1.90
N VAL A 163 -1.03 -15.93 -1.21
CA VAL A 163 -1.78 -17.10 -1.70
C VAL A 163 -3.16 -17.20 -1.03
N GLY A 164 -4.18 -17.47 -1.86
CA GLY A 164 -5.50 -17.94 -1.42
C GLY A 164 -5.59 -19.47 -1.33
N ASP A 165 -6.82 -20.00 -1.19
CA ASP A 165 -7.09 -21.45 -1.18
C ASP A 165 -6.56 -22.14 -2.45
N GLY A 166 -5.58 -23.04 -2.27
CA GLY A 166 -4.89 -23.72 -3.38
C GLY A 166 -4.06 -22.79 -4.28
N GLY A 167 -3.83 -21.54 -3.85
CA GLY A 167 -3.06 -20.53 -4.56
C GLY A 167 -1.60 -20.94 -4.77
N VAL A 168 -1.01 -20.42 -5.85
CA VAL A 168 0.37 -20.64 -6.25
C VAL A 168 0.93 -19.33 -6.74
N ASP A 169 1.99 -18.85 -6.10
CA ASP A 169 2.74 -17.69 -6.57
C ASP A 169 4.15 -18.16 -6.96
N SER A 170 4.81 -17.44 -7.87
CA SER A 170 6.18 -17.77 -8.28
C SER A 170 7.05 -16.55 -8.48
N TYR A 171 8.34 -16.70 -8.20
CA TYR A 171 9.32 -15.64 -8.26
C TYR A 171 10.63 -16.15 -8.83
N HIS A 172 11.40 -15.21 -9.32
CA HIS A 172 12.66 -15.44 -10.01
C HIS A 172 13.79 -14.82 -9.19
N THR A 173 14.52 -15.63 -8.41
CA THR A 173 15.56 -15.17 -7.49
C THR A 173 16.95 -15.45 -8.06
N GLY A 174 17.83 -14.45 -8.09
CA GLY A 174 19.05 -14.46 -8.92
C GLY A 174 20.31 -14.02 -8.20
N ARG A 175 21.44 -14.58 -8.64
CA ARG A 175 22.70 -14.46 -7.92
C ARG A 175 23.46 -13.17 -8.24
N TYR A 176 24.05 -12.54 -7.23
CA TYR A 176 25.16 -11.62 -7.49
C TYR A 176 26.40 -12.44 -7.86
N SER A 177 27.16 -11.98 -8.84
CA SER A 177 28.26 -12.76 -9.41
C SER A 177 29.38 -13.00 -8.39
N GLY A 178 29.65 -14.28 -8.08
CA GLY A 178 30.76 -14.67 -7.19
C GLY A 178 30.56 -15.95 -6.35
N TYR A 179 29.32 -16.46 -6.23
CA TYR A 179 29.01 -17.64 -5.40
C TYR A 179 28.87 -18.94 -6.23
N SER A 180 29.00 -20.12 -5.59
CA SER A 180 29.04 -21.45 -6.24
C SER A 180 27.65 -21.99 -6.58
N PRO A 181 27.36 -22.39 -7.84
CA PRO A 181 26.00 -22.59 -8.35
C PRO A 181 25.16 -23.66 -7.61
N ASP A 182 25.80 -24.65 -6.99
CA ASP A 182 25.14 -25.78 -6.32
C ASP A 182 24.51 -25.44 -4.95
N GLU A 183 24.72 -24.23 -4.44
CA GLU A 183 24.15 -23.77 -3.17
C GLU A 183 22.76 -23.16 -3.36
N ILE A 184 21.74 -23.77 -2.74
CA ILE A 184 20.37 -23.23 -2.66
C ILE A 184 20.42 -21.84 -1.99
N PRO A 185 19.74 -20.81 -2.52
CA PRO A 185 19.70 -19.50 -1.87
C PRO A 185 19.18 -19.62 -0.43
N HIS A 186 19.84 -18.93 0.51
CA HIS A 186 19.36 -18.83 1.88
C HIS A 186 18.15 -17.89 1.91
N TYR A 187 17.10 -18.28 2.63
CA TYR A 187 15.90 -17.47 2.79
C TYR A 187 15.23 -17.69 4.14
N SER A 188 14.62 -16.62 4.67
CA SER A 188 13.75 -16.67 5.83
C SER A 188 12.33 -16.28 5.45
N PHE A 189 11.36 -16.99 6.04
CA PHE A 189 9.94 -16.79 5.79
C PHE A 189 9.28 -16.16 7.01
N ARG A 190 8.31 -15.26 6.76
CA ARG A 190 7.23 -14.94 7.69
C ARG A 190 5.90 -15.28 7.01
N ASN A 191 4.99 -15.98 7.69
CA ASN A 191 3.70 -16.43 7.15
C ASN A 191 2.55 -15.93 8.03
N ASN A 192 1.98 -14.76 7.67
CA ASN A 192 0.84 -14.19 8.36
C ASN A 192 -0.48 -14.60 7.70
N GLY A 193 -0.99 -15.76 8.13
CA GLY A 193 -2.25 -16.30 7.69
C GLY A 193 -2.51 -17.69 8.26
N ASN A 194 -3.45 -18.41 7.63
CA ASN A 194 -3.88 -19.75 8.04
C ASN A 194 -3.54 -20.84 7.01
N ALA A 195 -2.93 -20.49 5.87
CA ALA A 195 -2.34 -21.46 4.96
C ALA A 195 -0.99 -21.95 5.49
N THR A 196 -0.74 -23.25 5.31
CA THR A 196 0.59 -23.86 5.38
C THR A 196 1.22 -23.72 4.01
N LEU A 197 2.39 -23.08 3.93
CA LEU A 197 3.03 -22.82 2.63
C LEU A 197 4.03 -23.93 2.31
N GLN A 198 3.91 -24.55 1.14
CA GLN A 198 4.94 -25.41 0.57
C GLN A 198 5.83 -24.58 -0.35
N VAL A 199 7.14 -24.61 -0.10
CA VAL A 199 8.12 -23.80 -0.82
C VAL A 199 8.97 -24.71 -1.69
N TYR A 200 9.08 -24.35 -2.96
CA TYR A 200 9.85 -25.06 -3.96
C TYR A 200 10.95 -24.17 -4.52
N VAL A 201 12.13 -24.74 -4.75
CA VAL A 201 13.22 -24.11 -5.51
C VAL A 201 13.53 -25.00 -6.72
N ASN A 202 13.44 -24.42 -7.92
CA ASN A 202 13.51 -25.11 -9.21
C ASN A 202 12.55 -26.32 -9.28
N GLY A 203 11.37 -26.23 -8.65
CA GLY A 203 10.36 -27.29 -8.59
C GLY A 203 10.64 -28.43 -7.59
N ASN A 204 11.77 -28.40 -6.85
CA ASN A 204 12.01 -29.31 -5.73
C ASN A 204 11.49 -28.69 -4.44
N GLN A 205 10.68 -29.41 -3.65
CA GLN A 205 10.23 -28.89 -2.35
C GLN A 205 11.41 -28.80 -1.37
N THR A 206 11.63 -27.63 -0.81
CA THR A 206 12.76 -27.32 0.07
C THR A 206 12.35 -26.94 1.49
N ARG A 207 11.14 -26.38 1.68
CA ARG A 207 10.61 -26.00 3.00
C ARG A 207 9.10 -26.19 3.04
N THR A 208 8.59 -26.41 4.25
CA THR A 208 7.18 -26.23 4.60
C THR A 208 7.15 -25.19 5.71
N VAL A 209 6.28 -24.18 5.59
CA VAL A 209 6.20 -23.03 6.49
C VAL A 209 4.86 -23.06 7.20
N ALA A 210 4.86 -23.11 8.53
CA ALA A 210 3.64 -23.19 9.32
C ALA A 210 2.87 -21.85 9.35
N PRO A 211 1.55 -21.86 9.56
CA PRO A 211 0.79 -20.67 9.94
C PRO A 211 1.42 -19.97 11.15
N GLY A 212 1.67 -18.67 11.06
CA GLY A 212 2.32 -17.88 12.12
C GLY A 212 3.85 -18.04 12.23
N GLU A 213 4.49 -18.85 11.38
CA GLU A 213 5.96 -18.97 11.37
C GLU A 213 6.60 -17.62 11.03
N GLY A 214 7.55 -17.17 11.87
CA GLY A 214 8.25 -15.89 11.69
C GLY A 214 7.43 -14.62 12.00
N VAL A 215 6.16 -14.76 12.39
CA VAL A 215 5.29 -13.62 12.74
C VAL A 215 5.61 -13.15 14.17
N GLU A 216 6.27 -12.00 14.28
CA GLU A 216 6.47 -11.28 15.55
C GLU A 216 5.46 -10.14 15.74
N GLU A 217 4.86 -9.69 14.64
CA GLU A 217 3.86 -8.63 14.53
C GLU A 217 3.02 -8.89 13.26
N ASP A 218 1.74 -8.52 13.25
CA ASP A 218 0.87 -8.69 12.08
C ASP A 218 1.37 -7.82 10.90
N PHE A 219 1.43 -8.42 9.71
CA PHE A 219 1.74 -7.71 8.46
C PHE A 219 0.80 -8.16 7.33
N GLY A 220 0.39 -7.20 6.51
CA GLY A 220 -0.53 -7.39 5.39
C GLY A 220 -1.10 -6.03 4.97
N PRO A 221 -1.67 -5.88 3.76
CA PRO A 221 -2.53 -4.73 3.42
C PRO A 221 -3.87 -4.80 4.20
N SER A 222 -4.12 -5.94 4.85
CA SER A 222 -5.22 -6.27 5.75
C SER A 222 -4.87 -6.07 7.23
N ALA A 223 -3.60 -5.81 7.57
CA ALA A 223 -3.21 -5.48 8.94
C ALA A 223 -3.72 -4.07 9.30
N PRO A 224 -4.31 -3.85 10.49
CA PRO A 224 -4.79 -2.54 10.89
C PRO A 224 -3.60 -1.59 11.13
N PRO A 225 -3.63 -0.34 10.62
CA PRO A 225 -2.57 0.62 10.91
C PRO A 225 -2.51 0.90 12.42
N LYS A 226 -1.29 0.98 12.95
CA LYS A 226 -0.99 1.13 14.38
C LYS A 226 -1.37 2.51 14.91
N GLY A 227 -1.28 3.54 14.07
CA GLY A 227 -1.68 4.91 14.33
C GLY A 227 -2.89 5.37 13.49
N ASN A 228 -3.50 6.47 13.92
CA ASN A 228 -4.77 7.00 13.38
C ASN A 228 -4.73 7.54 11.94
N ASN A 229 -3.57 7.65 11.30
CA ASN A 229 -3.38 8.13 9.92
C ASN A 229 -2.49 7.13 9.16
N THR A 230 -2.75 6.88 7.88
CA THR A 230 -1.79 6.22 6.98
C THR A 230 -0.87 7.24 6.32
N ILE A 231 0.36 6.83 6.01
CA ILE A 231 1.35 7.61 5.27
C ILE A 231 2.01 6.68 4.24
N THR A 232 2.12 7.13 3.00
CA THR A 232 2.88 6.43 1.95
C THR A 232 3.96 7.34 1.39
N VAL A 233 5.16 6.81 1.19
CA VAL A 233 6.27 7.50 0.55
C VAL A 233 6.61 6.73 -0.72
N GLU A 234 6.43 7.35 -1.89
CA GLU A 234 6.67 6.72 -3.20
C GLU A 234 7.82 7.40 -3.93
N ALA A 235 8.71 6.62 -4.56
CA ALA A 235 9.54 7.13 -5.65
C ALA A 235 8.68 7.38 -6.90
N ALA A 236 8.82 8.55 -7.51
CA ALA A 236 8.01 8.96 -8.66
C ALA A 236 8.75 8.92 -10.01
N ASP A 237 10.06 8.64 -9.99
CA ASP A 237 10.97 8.58 -11.13
C ASP A 237 12.21 7.70 -10.81
N ASP A 238 12.97 7.37 -11.86
CA ASP A 238 14.19 6.55 -11.83
C ASP A 238 15.24 7.13 -10.86
N GLY A 239 15.32 6.61 -9.63
CA GLY A 239 16.26 7.12 -8.62
C GLY A 239 16.22 6.38 -7.28
N ALA A 240 16.85 6.95 -6.26
CA ALA A 240 16.70 6.47 -4.89
C ALA A 240 16.90 7.60 -3.87
N SER A 241 16.13 7.57 -2.77
CA SER A 241 16.12 8.64 -1.78
C SER A 241 15.95 8.17 -0.34
N ASN A 242 16.88 8.60 0.51
CA ASN A 242 16.72 8.56 1.96
C ASN A 242 15.83 9.74 2.36
N TYR A 243 14.83 9.53 3.21
CA TYR A 243 13.91 10.59 3.64
C TYR A 243 13.70 10.59 5.16
N GLY A 244 13.15 11.69 5.66
CA GLY A 244 12.72 11.84 7.05
C GLY A 244 11.31 12.38 7.13
N LEU A 245 10.51 11.81 8.04
CA LEU A 245 9.12 12.14 8.32
C LEU A 245 9.00 12.68 9.74
N TRP A 246 8.30 13.81 9.92
CA TRP A 246 7.98 14.39 11.22
C TRP A 246 6.47 14.49 11.39
N SER A 247 5.99 14.07 12.56
CA SER A 247 4.65 14.36 13.07
C SER A 247 4.77 15.02 14.45
N LYS A 248 3.78 15.81 14.87
CA LYS A 248 3.94 16.69 16.04
C LYS A 248 2.78 16.67 17.05
N ASN A 249 3.18 16.43 18.30
CA ASN A 249 2.52 16.81 19.54
C ASN A 249 3.60 16.88 20.65
N GLU A 250 3.25 17.29 21.87
CA GLU A 250 4.19 17.90 22.82
C GLU A 250 5.12 16.96 23.61
N SER A 251 5.12 15.63 23.39
CA SER A 251 6.02 14.70 24.12
C SER A 251 6.27 13.31 23.51
N TYR A 252 5.43 12.82 22.60
CA TYR A 252 5.59 11.46 22.04
C TYR A 252 4.91 11.37 20.67
N ASN A 253 5.71 11.31 19.60
CA ASN A 253 5.22 11.43 18.22
C ASN A 253 5.56 10.19 17.40
N PRO A 254 4.93 9.04 17.69
CA PRO A 254 5.20 7.81 16.95
C PRO A 254 4.68 7.95 15.52
N ILE A 255 5.60 7.79 14.58
CA ILE A 255 5.29 7.23 13.27
C ILE A 255 5.70 5.76 13.35
N TYR A 256 4.81 4.84 12.97
CA TYR A 256 5.00 3.40 13.02
C TYR A 256 5.34 2.86 11.62
N VAL A 257 6.23 1.87 11.55
CA VAL A 257 6.57 1.14 10.31
C VAL A 257 5.45 0.14 9.99
N GLU A 258 4.97 0.11 8.74
CA GLU A 258 3.84 -0.72 8.29
C GLU A 258 4.19 -1.60 7.07
N TYR A 259 3.17 -2.19 6.42
CA TYR A 259 3.28 -3.26 5.41
C TYR A 259 4.12 -2.94 4.15
N GLY A 260 4.23 -1.67 3.73
CA GLY A 260 5.11 -1.30 2.62
C GLY A 260 6.57 -1.11 3.02
N ALA A 261 6.86 -0.87 4.30
CA ALA A 261 8.16 -0.41 4.78
C ALA A 261 9.11 -1.54 5.23
N ASN A 262 10.41 -1.24 5.14
CA ASN A 262 11.56 -2.13 5.19
C ASN A 262 12.08 -2.35 6.63
N PRO A 263 11.79 -3.49 7.27
CA PRO A 263 11.92 -3.62 8.72
C PRO A 263 13.37 -3.76 9.21
N TYR A 264 13.66 -3.03 10.30
CA TYR A 264 14.95 -2.81 10.98
C TYR A 264 15.95 -3.98 11.15
N GLN A 265 15.53 -5.25 11.07
CA GLN A 265 16.32 -6.39 11.55
C GLN A 265 17.35 -6.95 10.56
N THR A 266 17.18 -6.74 9.25
CA THR A 266 18.05 -7.35 8.20
C THR A 266 18.57 -6.35 7.17
N ALA A 267 18.21 -5.08 7.30
CA ALA A 267 18.40 -4.04 6.29
C ALA A 267 19.72 -3.26 6.40
N LYS A 268 20.35 -2.96 5.27
CA LYS A 268 21.41 -1.94 5.11
C LYS A 268 20.85 -0.52 5.11
N HIS A 269 19.61 -0.33 4.64
CA HIS A 269 18.87 0.93 4.67
C HIS A 269 17.53 0.73 5.39
N PRO A 270 17.54 0.42 6.70
CA PRO A 270 16.33 0.13 7.47
C PRO A 270 15.41 1.34 7.51
N ASP A 271 14.11 1.09 7.36
CA ASP A 271 13.08 2.03 7.81
C ASP A 271 12.95 1.91 9.33
N PHE A 272 12.91 3.04 10.02
CA PHE A 272 12.88 3.07 11.48
C PHE A 272 12.02 4.19 12.04
N SER A 273 11.31 3.85 13.12
CA SER A 273 10.61 4.81 13.98
C SER A 273 11.53 5.27 15.10
N ASN A 274 11.64 6.59 15.30
CA ASN A 274 12.34 7.14 16.44
C ASN A 274 11.39 7.28 17.64
N ARG A 275 11.80 6.72 18.77
CA ARG A 275 11.04 6.80 20.03
C ARG A 275 11.08 8.20 20.67
N TYR A 276 12.08 9.01 20.32
CA TYR A 276 12.32 10.34 20.87
C TYR A 276 12.75 11.31 19.75
N PRO A 277 11.82 11.72 18.86
CA PRO A 277 12.10 12.70 17.81
C PRO A 277 12.06 14.14 18.33
N ASP A 278 12.65 15.06 17.58
CA ASP A 278 12.63 16.51 17.81
C ASP A 278 12.68 17.27 16.46
N ASP A 279 12.89 18.58 16.46
CA ASP A 279 12.91 19.38 15.22
C ASP A 279 14.08 19.03 14.27
N GLU A 280 15.15 18.38 14.78
CA GLU A 280 16.31 17.89 14.02
C GLU A 280 16.24 16.37 13.74
N ILE A 281 15.67 15.58 14.66
CA ILE A 281 15.55 14.11 14.58
C ILE A 281 14.13 13.71 14.11
N PRO A 282 13.95 13.06 12.94
CA PRO A 282 12.63 12.71 12.41
C PRO A 282 11.89 11.66 13.26
N SER A 283 10.56 11.71 13.27
CA SER A 283 9.68 10.69 13.89
C SER A 283 9.84 9.31 13.23
N ALA A 284 10.04 9.27 11.92
CA ALA A 284 10.52 8.08 11.21
C ALA A 284 11.43 8.48 10.04
N ALA A 285 12.36 7.63 9.66
CA ALA A 285 13.18 7.79 8.47
C ALA A 285 13.29 6.46 7.72
N GLY A 286 13.56 6.53 6.42
CA GLY A 286 13.54 5.38 5.54
C GLY A 286 14.14 5.63 4.16
N PHE A 287 14.00 4.65 3.26
CA PHE A 287 14.64 4.65 1.95
C PHE A 287 13.79 3.95 0.87
N VAL A 288 13.34 4.73 -0.12
CA VAL A 288 12.78 4.20 -1.38
C VAL A 288 13.79 4.26 -2.51
N ALA A 289 13.74 3.25 -3.39
CA ALA A 289 14.41 3.20 -4.67
C ALA A 289 13.40 3.26 -5.83
N ASP A 290 13.85 3.05 -7.07
CA ASP A 290 13.05 3.10 -8.30
C ASP A 290 11.83 2.16 -8.23
N GLY A 291 10.64 2.69 -8.50
CA GLY A 291 9.35 2.00 -8.30
C GLY A 291 8.98 1.64 -6.85
N GLY A 292 9.83 1.97 -5.88
CA GLY A 292 9.64 1.63 -4.46
C GLY A 292 8.63 2.52 -3.74
N ALA A 293 7.88 1.92 -2.82
CA ALA A 293 6.92 2.61 -1.96
C ALA A 293 6.92 2.04 -0.53
N ASP A 294 7.25 2.89 0.44
CA ASP A 294 7.25 2.55 1.87
C ASP A 294 5.94 3.01 2.51
N SER A 295 5.47 2.30 3.54
CA SER A 295 4.24 2.65 4.26
C SER A 295 4.44 2.77 5.77
N TYR A 296 3.80 3.77 6.34
CA TYR A 296 3.81 4.06 7.77
C TYR A 296 2.40 4.40 8.26
N SER A 297 2.23 4.45 9.57
CA SER A 297 1.06 5.08 10.20
C SER A 297 1.46 6.05 11.31
N SER A 298 0.56 6.94 11.72
CA SER A 298 0.85 7.92 12.78
C SER A 298 -0.39 8.39 13.53
N ASP A 299 -0.26 8.66 14.82
CA ASP A 299 -1.34 9.26 15.61
C ASP A 299 -1.53 10.76 15.35
N HIS A 300 -0.53 11.40 14.73
CA HIS A 300 -0.45 12.83 14.51
C HIS A 300 -0.13 13.13 13.04
N ARG A 301 -0.62 14.27 12.53
CA ARG A 301 -0.44 14.68 11.13
C ARG A 301 1.03 14.90 10.77
N LEU A 302 1.38 14.69 9.49
CA LEU A 302 2.69 15.06 8.98
C LEU A 302 2.86 16.58 8.97
N THR A 303 3.94 17.06 9.58
CA THR A 303 4.29 18.49 9.66
C THR A 303 5.53 18.83 8.84
N LYS A 304 6.45 17.89 8.62
CA LYS A 304 7.68 18.11 7.84
C LYS A 304 8.15 16.82 7.18
N VAL A 305 8.66 16.94 5.95
CA VAL A 305 9.30 15.86 5.19
C VAL A 305 10.59 16.39 4.53
N THR A 306 11.64 15.56 4.47
CA THR A 306 12.90 15.86 3.77
C THR A 306 13.20 14.80 2.71
N ASN A 307 13.61 15.20 1.50
CA ASN A 307 14.09 14.30 0.44
C ASN A 307 15.62 14.42 0.30
N ASN A 308 16.37 13.41 0.73
CA ASN A 308 17.83 13.41 0.76
C ASN A 308 18.44 12.36 -0.20
N GLY A 309 17.98 12.33 -1.46
CA GLY A 309 18.61 11.53 -2.51
C GLY A 309 18.38 12.09 -3.91
N THR A 310 18.12 11.20 -4.88
CA THR A 310 18.03 11.54 -6.31
C THR A 310 16.67 11.32 -6.95
N ALA A 311 15.76 10.58 -6.29
CA ALA A 311 14.39 10.43 -6.77
C ALA A 311 13.53 11.63 -6.37
N THR A 312 12.56 12.00 -7.20
CA THR A 312 11.37 12.75 -6.78
C THR A 312 10.53 11.85 -5.88
N LEU A 313 10.14 12.37 -4.71
CA LEU A 313 9.23 11.68 -3.81
C LEU A 313 7.81 12.22 -3.92
N LYS A 314 6.81 11.34 -3.91
CA LYS A 314 5.44 11.71 -3.54
C LYS A 314 5.19 11.23 -2.11
N ILE A 315 4.51 12.05 -1.33
CA ILE A 315 4.09 11.75 0.02
C ILE A 315 2.57 11.80 0.05
N TYR A 316 1.94 10.71 0.46
CA TYR A 316 0.51 10.62 0.69
C TYR A 316 0.25 10.55 2.20
N GLN A 317 -0.87 11.11 2.65
CA GLN A 317 -1.39 10.91 3.99
C GLN A 317 -2.89 10.66 3.91
N ASN A 318 -3.37 9.53 4.45
CA ASN A 318 -4.76 9.08 4.30
C ASN A 318 -5.21 9.07 2.83
N ASP A 319 -4.34 8.52 1.96
CA ASP A 319 -4.49 8.41 0.50
C ASP A 319 -4.59 9.75 -0.28
N GLU A 320 -4.61 10.90 0.41
CA GLU A 320 -4.51 12.22 -0.21
C GLU A 320 -3.04 12.62 -0.42
N LEU A 321 -2.70 13.18 -1.60
CA LEU A 321 -1.35 13.67 -1.89
C LEU A 321 -0.98 14.85 -0.97
N TRP A 322 -0.10 14.59 -0.01
CA TRP A 322 0.38 15.58 0.94
C TRP A 322 1.42 16.50 0.30
N ALA A 323 2.43 15.96 -0.40
CA ALA A 323 3.39 16.76 -1.18
C ALA A 323 4.10 15.95 -2.25
N THR A 324 4.69 16.64 -3.22
CA THR A 324 5.76 16.13 -4.07
C THR A 324 7.05 16.87 -3.70
N LEU A 325 8.15 16.16 -3.47
CA LEU A 325 9.45 16.72 -3.10
C LEU A 325 10.52 16.39 -4.15
N GLN A 326 11.16 17.41 -4.69
CA GLN A 326 12.33 17.26 -5.55
C GLN A 326 13.59 16.80 -4.76
N PRO A 327 14.61 16.24 -5.44
CA PRO A 327 15.90 15.93 -4.84
C PRO A 327 16.50 17.08 -4.02
N GLY A 328 16.72 16.87 -2.72
CA GLY A 328 17.24 17.87 -1.79
C GLY A 328 16.20 18.83 -1.20
N GLU A 329 14.91 18.64 -1.49
CA GLU A 329 13.83 19.51 -0.98
C GLU A 329 13.42 19.18 0.46
N VAL A 330 12.94 20.20 1.17
CA VAL A 330 12.32 20.09 2.49
C VAL A 330 10.97 20.80 2.45
N VAL A 331 9.89 20.06 2.67
CA VAL A 331 8.52 20.59 2.76
C VAL A 331 8.09 20.58 4.21
N SER A 332 7.52 21.69 4.68
CA SER A 332 6.93 21.80 6.02
C SER A 332 5.57 22.47 5.95
N LYS A 333 4.60 21.90 6.66
CA LYS A 333 3.25 22.44 6.87
C LYS A 333 3.06 22.68 8.37
N GLY A 334 2.43 23.80 8.72
CA GLY A 334 2.04 24.07 10.10
C GLY A 334 0.95 23.10 10.58
N ASP A 335 0.81 23.00 11.90
CA ASP A 335 -0.23 22.21 12.56
C ASP A 335 -1.63 22.70 12.08
N GLN A 336 -2.36 21.85 11.34
CA GLN A 336 -3.73 22.06 10.83
C GLN A 336 -4.71 21.04 11.43
#